data_AF-A0A6B9Y7H8-F1
#
_entry.id   AF-A0A6B9Y7H8-F1
#
_cell.length_a   1.000
_cell.length_b   1.000
_cell.length_c   1.000
_cell.angle_alpha   90.00
_cell.angle_beta   90.00
_cell.angle_gamma   90.00
#
_symmetry.space_group_name_H-M   'P 1'
#
loop_
_entity.id
_entity.type
_entity.pdbx_description
1 polymer ?
#
loop_
_entity_poly.entity_id
_entity_poly.type
_entity_poly.pdbx_seq_one_letter_code
_entity_poly.pdbx_strand_id
1 'polypeptide(L)'
;MPDERSDPPRRGPIDVEILDRIAAHLARSDRFADVQTRPPYAPNAIVADYDLGYFPSGVSRAYLRIRWFETDDFSIHYSEQYRTETTWECRWDRHPNDHNARDHFHSPPDAATPGTDEDYPAEWRAVIAIVLDRLDDRIAAFWSE
;
A
#
# COMPACT_ATOMS: atom_id res chain seq x y z
N MET A 1 -19.49 -14.22 36.86
CA MET A 1 -19.42 -13.52 35.57
C MET A 1 -18.01 -13.71 35.05
N PRO A 2 -17.76 -14.54 34.03
CA PRO A 2 -16.46 -14.53 33.40
C PRO A 2 -16.35 -13.25 32.55
N ASP A 3 -15.22 -12.59 32.72
CA ASP A 3 -14.73 -11.46 31.93
C ASP A 3 -14.58 -11.93 30.47
N GLU A 4 -15.58 -11.65 29.64
CA GLU A 4 -15.47 -11.77 28.18
C GLU A 4 -14.47 -10.72 27.71
N ARG A 5 -13.19 -11.06 27.80
CA ARG A 5 -12.14 -10.36 27.07
C ARG A 5 -12.45 -10.56 25.60
N SER A 6 -13.24 -9.65 25.02
CA SER A 6 -13.43 -9.55 23.59
C SER A 6 -12.05 -9.59 22.95
N ASP A 7 -11.79 -10.61 22.14
CA ASP A 7 -10.59 -10.67 21.31
C ASP A 7 -10.47 -9.33 20.57
N PRO A 8 -9.30 -8.68 20.55
CA PRO A 8 -9.16 -7.42 19.84
C PRO A 8 -9.60 -7.63 18.38
N PRO A 9 -10.34 -6.67 17.81
CA PRO A 9 -10.80 -6.77 16.43
C PRO A 9 -9.60 -7.06 15.50
N ARG A 10 -9.70 -8.16 14.74
CA ARG A 10 -8.64 -8.64 13.84
C ARG A 10 -8.98 -8.25 12.42
N ARG A 11 -7.95 -8.06 11.58
CA ARG A 11 -8.13 -7.79 10.14
C ARG A 11 -8.85 -8.90 9.35
N GLY A 12 -9.12 -10.06 9.94
CA GLY A 12 -9.74 -11.17 9.23
C GLY A 12 -8.84 -11.83 8.16
N PRO A 13 -9.41 -12.71 7.32
CA PRO A 13 -8.71 -13.37 6.21
C PRO A 13 -8.51 -12.43 5.00
N ILE A 14 -7.63 -12.84 4.08
CA ILE A 14 -7.36 -12.11 2.84
C ILE A 14 -8.55 -12.24 1.87
N ASP A 15 -9.00 -11.12 1.34
CA ASP A 15 -10.00 -11.10 0.27
C ASP A 15 -9.30 -11.33 -1.08
N VAL A 16 -9.32 -12.58 -1.52
CA VAL A 16 -8.71 -13.01 -2.77
C VAL A 16 -9.39 -12.37 -3.99
N GLU A 17 -10.71 -12.23 -3.96
CA GLU A 17 -11.48 -11.72 -5.10
C GLU A 17 -11.18 -10.23 -5.33
N ILE A 18 -11.10 -9.45 -4.26
CA ILE A 18 -10.70 -8.05 -4.32
C ILE A 18 -9.24 -7.91 -4.74
N LEU A 19 -8.33 -8.75 -4.23
CA LEU A 19 -6.93 -8.72 -4.70
C LEU A 19 -6.83 -9.01 -6.21
N ASP A 20 -7.52 -10.03 -6.72
CA ASP A 20 -7.50 -10.35 -8.16
C ASP A 20 -8.07 -9.17 -9.00
N ARG A 21 -9.09 -8.47 -8.50
CA ARG A 21 -9.66 -7.26 -9.14
C ARG A 21 -8.72 -6.06 -9.11
N ILE A 22 -8.03 -5.83 -7.99
CA ILE A 22 -7.02 -4.77 -7.88
C ILE A 22 -5.86 -5.06 -8.83
N ALA A 23 -5.35 -6.30 -8.86
CA ALA A 23 -4.25 -6.68 -9.74
C ALA A 23 -4.60 -6.45 -11.21
N ALA A 24 -5.79 -6.90 -11.63
CA ALA A 24 -6.28 -6.66 -12.99
C ALA A 24 -6.47 -5.16 -13.30
N HIS A 25 -6.76 -4.32 -12.31
CA HIS A 25 -6.84 -2.88 -12.47
C HIS A 25 -5.46 -2.25 -12.65
N LEU A 26 -4.49 -2.60 -11.80
CA LEU A 26 -3.11 -2.09 -11.87
C LEU A 26 -2.42 -2.53 -13.16
N ALA A 27 -2.63 -3.77 -13.61
CA ALA A 27 -2.04 -4.30 -14.84
C ALA A 27 -2.50 -3.58 -16.13
N ARG A 28 -3.54 -2.73 -16.05
CA ARG A 28 -3.98 -1.87 -17.18
C ARG A 28 -3.32 -0.50 -17.18
N SER A 29 -2.50 -0.19 -16.17
CA SER A 29 -1.80 1.09 -16.07
C SER A 29 -0.39 0.97 -16.60
N ASP A 30 0.04 1.94 -17.40
CA ASP A 30 1.42 2.02 -17.91
C ASP A 30 2.47 2.29 -16.81
N ARG A 31 2.04 2.62 -15.59
CA ARG A 31 2.92 2.87 -14.43
C ARG A 31 3.73 1.65 -14.03
N PHE A 32 3.23 0.45 -14.28
CA PHE A 32 3.78 -0.79 -13.76
C PHE A 32 4.40 -1.62 -14.89
N ALA A 33 5.66 -2.00 -14.69
CA ALA A 33 6.34 -2.93 -15.58
C ALA A 33 5.90 -4.39 -15.31
N ASP A 34 5.54 -4.70 -14.06
CA ASP A 34 5.08 -6.03 -13.66
C ASP A 34 4.07 -5.95 -12.50
N VAL A 35 3.06 -6.81 -12.53
CA VAL A 35 2.05 -6.93 -11.46
C VAL A 35 1.87 -8.40 -11.11
N GLN A 36 2.39 -8.79 -9.95
CA GLN A 36 2.33 -10.16 -9.45
C GLN A 36 1.21 -10.31 -8.43
N THR A 37 0.26 -11.19 -8.73
CA THR A 37 -0.78 -11.58 -7.78
C THR A 37 -0.29 -12.71 -6.90
N ARG A 38 -0.19 -12.48 -5.59
CA ARG A 38 0.16 -13.48 -4.56
C ARG A 38 1.40 -14.30 -4.90
N PRO A 39 2.55 -13.66 -5.20
CA PRO A 39 3.77 -14.39 -5.51
C PRO A 39 4.25 -15.20 -4.29
N PRO A 40 5.11 -16.23 -4.45
CA PRO A 40 5.51 -17.13 -3.37
C PRO A 40 6.11 -16.43 -2.13
N TYR A 41 6.78 -15.29 -2.33
CA TYR A 41 7.37 -14.49 -1.24
C TYR A 41 6.38 -13.54 -0.56
N ALA A 42 5.20 -13.33 -1.15
CA ALA A 42 4.13 -12.50 -0.63
C ALA A 42 2.75 -13.11 -0.96
N PRO A 43 2.42 -14.30 -0.45
CA PRO A 43 1.23 -15.07 -0.86
C PRO A 43 -0.10 -14.42 -0.44
N ASN A 44 -0.04 -13.36 0.35
CA ASN A 44 -1.17 -12.62 0.89
C ASN A 44 -1.30 -11.20 0.30
N ALA A 45 -0.59 -10.90 -0.78
CA ALA A 45 -0.52 -9.56 -1.34
C ALA A 45 -0.43 -9.56 -2.87
N ILE A 46 -0.71 -8.41 -3.46
CA ILE A 46 -0.25 -8.04 -4.80
C ILE A 46 1.08 -7.32 -4.65
N VAL A 47 2.01 -7.53 -5.58
CA VAL A 47 3.23 -6.74 -5.71
C VAL A 47 3.26 -6.17 -7.11
N ALA A 48 3.17 -4.84 -7.22
CA ALA A 48 3.20 -4.11 -8.48
C ALA A 48 4.51 -3.32 -8.56
N ASP A 49 5.43 -3.79 -9.39
CA ASP A 49 6.72 -3.16 -9.64
C ASP A 49 6.52 -2.05 -10.70
N TYR A 50 6.91 -0.83 -10.35
CA TYR A 50 6.84 0.31 -11.24
C TYR A 50 7.81 0.17 -12.41
N ASP A 51 7.45 0.76 -13.55
CA ASP A 51 8.40 1.01 -14.61
C ASP A 51 9.41 2.08 -14.13
N LEU A 52 10.69 1.69 -14.06
CA LEU A 52 11.78 2.57 -13.64
C LEU A 52 12.03 3.71 -14.63
N GLY A 53 11.45 3.68 -15.83
CA GLY A 53 11.45 4.80 -16.77
C GLY A 53 10.80 6.08 -16.22
N TYR A 54 9.93 5.96 -15.20
CA TYR A 54 9.33 7.11 -14.52
C TYR A 54 10.24 7.75 -13.44
N PHE A 55 11.35 7.09 -13.09
CA PHE A 55 12.19 7.47 -11.96
C PHE A 55 13.57 7.97 -12.41
N PRO A 56 14.24 8.83 -11.62
CA PRO A 56 15.62 9.18 -11.87
C PRO A 56 16.53 7.95 -11.71
N SER A 57 17.68 7.96 -12.40
CA SER A 57 18.62 6.82 -12.46
C SER A 57 19.15 6.30 -11.10
N GLY A 58 18.96 7.05 -10.01
CA GLY A 58 19.33 6.64 -8.66
C GLY A 58 18.40 5.60 -8.04
N VAL A 59 17.15 5.49 -8.50
CA VAL A 59 16.18 4.49 -8.03
C VAL A 59 16.47 3.15 -8.72
N SER A 60 16.70 2.11 -7.94
CA SER A 60 16.99 0.75 -8.41
C SER A 60 15.75 -0.14 -8.44
N ARG A 61 14.73 0.17 -7.63
CA ARG A 61 13.43 -0.50 -7.62
C ARG A 61 12.39 0.42 -7.00
N ALA A 62 11.17 0.44 -7.53
CA ALA A 62 10.02 1.06 -6.89
C ALA A 62 8.83 0.10 -7.00
N TYR A 63 8.11 -0.15 -5.91
CA TYR A 63 6.99 -1.10 -5.94
C TYR A 63 5.90 -0.75 -4.93
N LEU A 64 4.68 -1.16 -5.26
CA LEU A 64 3.53 -1.21 -4.37
C LEU A 64 3.29 -2.64 -3.90
N ARG A 65 3.10 -2.82 -2.59
CA ARG A 65 2.61 -4.07 -2.00
C ARG A 65 1.26 -3.83 -1.36
N ILE A 66 0.24 -4.51 -1.87
CA ILE A 66 -1.16 -4.31 -1.46
C ILE A 66 -1.72 -5.57 -0.82
N ARG A 67 -2.29 -5.43 0.37
CA ARG A 67 -3.06 -6.45 1.09
C ARG A 67 -4.47 -5.93 1.29
N TRP A 68 -5.45 -6.78 1.04
CA TRP A 68 -6.87 -6.49 1.27
C TRP A 68 -7.51 -7.65 2.01
N PHE A 69 -8.47 -7.34 2.89
CA PHE A 69 -9.08 -8.32 3.78
C PHE A 69 -10.60 -8.30 3.65
N GLU A 70 -11.25 -9.41 4.01
CA GLU A 70 -12.71 -9.56 3.94
C GLU A 70 -13.45 -8.60 4.90
N THR A 71 -12.75 -7.97 5.84
CA THR A 71 -13.29 -6.97 6.79
C THR A 71 -13.22 -5.53 6.25
N ASP A 72 -12.88 -5.36 4.98
CA ASP A 72 -12.52 -4.09 4.32
C ASP A 72 -11.26 -3.42 4.87
N ASP A 73 -10.52 -4.09 5.75
CA ASP A 73 -9.19 -3.65 6.16
C ASP A 73 -8.20 -3.79 5.01
N PHE A 74 -7.13 -2.99 5.03
CA PHE A 74 -6.08 -3.05 4.03
C PHE A 74 -4.72 -2.60 4.55
N SER A 75 -3.69 -2.91 3.78
CA SER A 75 -2.36 -2.32 3.90
C SER A 75 -1.79 -2.10 2.52
N ILE A 76 -1.42 -0.87 2.21
CA ILE A 76 -0.82 -0.49 0.94
C ILE A 76 0.54 0.13 1.27
N HIS A 77 1.61 -0.59 0.95
CA HIS A 77 2.98 -0.16 1.21
C HIS A 77 3.66 0.20 -0.10
N TYR A 78 4.21 1.39 -0.19
CA TYR A 78 5.06 1.82 -1.30
C TYR A 78 6.51 1.95 -0.83
N SER A 79 7.45 1.49 -1.65
CA SER A 79 8.88 1.49 -1.33
C SER A 79 9.71 1.79 -2.58
N GLU A 80 10.55 2.82 -2.46
CA GLU A 80 11.63 3.16 -3.40
C GLU A 80 12.95 2.67 -2.80
N GLN A 81 13.68 1.85 -3.54
CA GLN A 81 15.03 1.42 -3.21
C GLN A 81 16.01 2.21 -4.07
N TYR A 82 17.01 2.80 -3.44
CA TYR A 82 18.05 3.54 -4.12
C TYR A 82 19.34 2.74 -4.23
N ARG A 83 20.16 3.05 -5.24
CA ARG A 83 21.49 2.45 -5.42
C ARG A 83 22.45 2.74 -4.25
N THR A 84 22.14 3.73 -3.43
CA THR A 84 22.86 4.12 -2.21
C THR A 84 22.45 3.31 -0.98
N GLU A 85 21.67 2.24 -1.14
CA GLU A 85 21.15 1.39 -0.05
C GLU A 85 20.19 2.12 0.91
N THR A 86 19.74 3.32 0.54
CA THR A 86 18.69 4.06 1.25
C THR A 86 17.33 3.68 0.68
N THR A 87 16.30 3.76 1.52
CA THR A 87 14.90 3.56 1.12
C THR A 87 14.08 4.82 1.35
N TRP A 88 13.00 4.94 0.58
CA TRP A 88 11.93 5.89 0.82
C TRP A 88 10.62 5.12 0.78
N GLU A 89 9.89 5.11 1.89
CA GLU A 89 8.75 4.24 2.10
C GLU A 89 7.58 4.99 2.72
N CYS A 90 6.37 4.69 2.29
CA CYS A 90 5.14 5.20 2.90
C CYS A 90 4.05 4.13 2.88
N ARG A 91 3.07 4.25 3.78
CA ARG A 91 2.03 3.23 3.95
C ARG A 91 0.67 3.84 4.22
N TRP A 92 -0.36 3.29 3.60
CA TRP A 92 -1.75 3.57 3.90
C TRP A 92 -2.36 2.32 4.52
N ASP A 93 -2.95 2.47 5.69
CA ASP A 93 -3.48 1.37 6.46
C ASP A 93 -4.91 1.64 6.89
N ARG A 94 -5.73 0.59 6.81
CA ARG A 94 -7.01 0.49 7.50
C ARG A 94 -6.97 -0.78 8.32
N HIS A 95 -7.02 -0.64 9.64
CA HIS A 95 -7.17 -1.76 10.55
C HIS A 95 -7.58 -1.32 11.95
N PRO A 96 -8.18 -2.23 12.74
CA PRO A 96 -8.41 -1.97 14.13
C PRO A 96 -7.09 -1.71 14.86
N ASN A 97 -7.05 -0.67 15.70
CA ASN A 97 -5.91 -0.29 16.53
C ASN A 97 -6.41 0.42 17.79
N ASP A 98 -5.68 0.26 18.90
CA ASP A 98 -5.94 0.91 20.18
C ASP A 98 -5.29 2.30 20.28
N HIS A 99 -4.41 2.66 19.34
CA HIS A 99 -3.57 3.87 19.41
C HIS A 99 -3.95 5.00 18.43
N ASN A 100 -4.72 4.70 17.38
CA ASN A 100 -5.05 5.61 16.27
C ASN A 100 -6.48 5.38 15.78
N ALA A 101 -6.99 6.29 14.94
CA ALA A 101 -8.17 5.99 14.14
C ALA A 101 -7.93 4.74 13.27
N ARG A 102 -9.02 4.06 12.89
CA ARG A 102 -8.99 2.81 12.10
C ARG A 102 -8.19 2.99 10.81
N ASP A 103 -8.21 4.18 10.24
CA ASP A 103 -7.53 4.58 9.01
C ASP A 103 -6.37 5.52 9.36
N HIS A 104 -5.19 5.28 8.80
CA HIS A 104 -4.02 6.14 9.02
C HIS A 104 -2.97 6.03 7.90
N PHE A 105 -2.22 7.12 7.74
CA PHE A 105 -1.09 7.24 6.82
C PHE A 105 0.24 7.26 7.58
N HIS A 106 1.16 6.38 7.19
CA HIS A 106 2.56 6.43 7.61
C HIS A 106 3.36 7.19 6.57
N SER A 107 3.80 8.38 6.95
CA SER A 107 4.54 9.27 6.06
C SER A 107 5.94 8.72 5.72
N PRO A 108 6.47 9.12 4.55
CA PRO A 108 7.88 8.92 4.23
C PRO A 108 8.81 9.69 5.19
N PRO A 109 10.10 9.32 5.25
CA PRO A 109 10.80 8.36 4.38
C PRO A 109 10.80 6.91 4.87
N ASP A 110 10.33 6.61 6.07
CA ASP A 110 10.54 5.32 6.75
C ASP A 110 9.24 4.64 7.17
N ALA A 111 8.08 5.19 6.79
CA ALA A 111 6.77 4.72 7.20
C ALA A 111 6.67 4.47 8.73
N ALA A 112 7.30 5.34 9.52
CA ALA A 112 7.40 5.19 10.97
C ALA A 112 6.03 5.18 11.66
N THR A 113 5.95 4.49 12.80
CA THR A 113 4.77 4.47 13.69
C THR A 113 4.99 5.49 14.83
N PRO A 114 3.94 6.22 15.28
CA PRO A 114 2.55 6.15 14.86
C PRO A 114 2.30 6.78 13.48
N GLY A 115 1.27 6.29 12.79
CA GLY A 115 0.74 6.95 11.60
C GLY A 115 -0.03 8.23 11.97
N THR A 116 -0.33 9.04 10.97
CA THR A 116 -1.27 10.16 11.09
C THR A 116 -2.66 9.70 10.72
N ASP A 117 -3.65 9.97 11.56
CA ASP A 117 -5.04 9.62 11.29
C ASP A 117 -5.52 10.28 9.99
N GLU A 118 -6.16 9.49 9.13
CA GLU A 118 -6.80 9.92 7.88
C GLU A 118 -8.10 9.13 7.71
N ASP A 119 -8.94 9.51 6.74
CA ASP A 119 -10.14 8.75 6.39
C ASP A 119 -10.05 8.30 4.92
N TYR A 120 -10.31 7.02 4.66
CA TYR A 120 -10.36 6.49 3.30
C TYR A 120 -11.78 6.08 2.90
N PRO A 121 -12.12 6.09 1.59
CA PRO A 121 -13.40 5.56 1.13
C PRO A 121 -13.53 4.05 1.40
N ALA A 122 -14.77 3.55 1.45
CA ALA A 122 -15.03 2.11 1.55
C ALA A 122 -14.72 1.39 0.23
N GLU A 123 -15.01 2.03 -0.90
CA GLU A 123 -14.80 1.46 -2.23
C GLU A 123 -13.31 1.35 -2.58
N TRP A 124 -12.83 0.12 -2.80
CA TRP A 124 -11.41 -0.15 -3.05
C TRP A 124 -10.81 0.64 -4.21
N ARG A 125 -11.58 0.88 -5.28
CA ARG A 125 -11.11 1.66 -6.44
C ARG A 125 -10.77 3.09 -6.07
N ALA A 126 -11.56 3.68 -5.17
CA ALA A 126 -11.34 5.03 -4.71
C ALA A 126 -10.11 5.12 -3.80
N VAL A 127 -9.87 4.09 -2.96
CA VAL A 127 -8.64 3.99 -2.16
C VAL A 127 -7.41 3.88 -3.06
N ILE A 128 -7.43 2.98 -4.04
CA ILE A 128 -6.32 2.82 -5.00
C ILE A 128 -6.08 4.11 -5.79
N ALA A 129 -7.14 4.81 -6.22
CA ALA A 129 -6.99 6.09 -6.91
C ALA A 129 -6.30 7.15 -6.06
N ILE A 130 -6.67 7.29 -4.78
CA ILE A 130 -6.02 8.23 -3.85
C ILE A 130 -4.52 7.91 -3.69
N VAL A 131 -4.19 6.61 -3.53
CA VAL A 131 -2.79 6.20 -3.40
C VAL A 131 -1.99 6.50 -4.67
N LEU A 132 -2.52 6.14 -5.83
CA LEU A 132 -1.82 6.37 -7.10
C LEU A 132 -1.65 7.85 -7.40
N ASP A 133 -2.64 8.70 -7.10
CA ASP A 133 -2.56 10.16 -7.27
C ASP A 133 -1.43 10.76 -6.40
N ARG A 134 -1.36 10.38 -5.13
CA ARG A 134 -0.26 10.82 -4.24
C ARG A 134 1.12 10.34 -4.73
N LEU A 135 1.20 9.15 -5.30
CA LEU A 135 2.44 8.62 -5.85
C LEU A 135 2.80 9.29 -7.18
N ASP A 136 1.82 9.65 -8.00
CA ASP A 136 2.04 10.43 -9.22
C ASP A 136 2.63 11.81 -8.88
N ASP A 137 2.11 12.49 -7.85
CA ASP A 137 2.68 13.75 -7.36
C ASP A 137 4.14 13.57 -6.90
N ARG A 138 4.42 12.51 -6.12
CA ARG A 138 5.78 12.17 -5.68
C ARG A 138 6.72 11.94 -6.87
N ILE A 139 6.27 11.18 -7.86
CA ILE A 139 7.06 10.86 -9.05
C ILE A 139 7.27 12.10 -9.92
N ALA A 140 6.23 12.91 -10.13
CA ALA A 140 6.31 14.17 -10.89
C ALA A 140 7.26 15.18 -10.24
N ALA A 141 7.36 15.18 -8.91
CA ALA A 141 8.28 16.04 -8.16
C ALA A 141 9.76 15.73 -8.43
N PHE A 142 10.12 14.54 -8.95
CA PHE A 142 11.50 14.28 -9.40
C PHE A 142 11.91 15.10 -10.63
N TRP A 143 10.93 15.59 -11.40
CA TRP A 143 11.13 16.17 -12.73
C TRP A 143 10.70 17.64 -12.82
N SER A 144 10.15 18.19 -11.74
CA SER A 144 9.54 19.53 -11.72
C SER A 144 10.46 20.58 -11.07
N GLU A 145 11.76 20.54 -11.36
CA GLU A 145 12.71 21.60 -10.98
C GLU A 145 12.55 22.88 -11.81
#